data_AF-X1UHE9-F1
#
_entry.id   AF-X1UHE9-F1
#
_cell.length_a   1.000
_cell.length_b   1.000
_cell.length_c   1.000
_cell.angle_alpha   90.00
_cell.angle_beta   90.00
_cell.angle_gamma   90.00
#
_symmetry.space_group_name_H-M   'P 1'
#
loop_
_entity.id
_entity.type
_entity.pdbx_description
1 polymer ?
#
loop_
_entity_poly.entity_id
_entity_poly.type
_entity_poly.pdbx_seq_one_letter_code
_entity_poly.pdbx_strand_id
1 'polypeptide(L)'
;MVTECQKKCASAGMSLARDSEAFIRKTPVIFQENLRGLVRKEDFNIQHSELAMHTKAAGKEVLAFFLGPTTAFAIYAEDGDCCGYIYGADTEVLSPGLLDKVREVWGPKPLVWGPTQPPLIKR
;
A
#
# COMPACT_ATOMS: atom_id res chain seq x y z
N MET A 1 -19.74 5.45 2.90
CA MET A 1 -20.05 4.82 1.61
C MET A 1 -18.92 5.17 0.66
N VAL A 2 -18.41 4.20 -0.11
CA VAL A 2 -17.35 4.47 -1.09
C VAL A 2 -17.93 5.33 -2.22
N THR A 3 -17.39 6.52 -2.45
CA THR A 3 -17.89 7.46 -3.45
C THR A 3 -17.56 6.98 -4.87
N GLU A 4 -18.33 7.42 -5.87
CA GLU A 4 -18.03 7.11 -7.28
C GLU A 4 -16.62 7.59 -7.69
N CYS A 5 -16.17 8.67 -7.06
CA CYS A 5 -14.83 9.22 -7.16
C CYS A 5 -13.76 8.22 -6.69
N GLN A 6 -13.90 7.62 -5.50
CA GLN A 6 -12.97 6.60 -5.00
C GLN A 6 -12.88 5.36 -5.92
N LYS A 7 -13.99 4.97 -6.55
CA LYS A 7 -14.00 3.88 -7.55
C LYS A 7 -13.24 4.25 -8.83
N LYS A 8 -13.36 5.49 -9.31
CA LYS A 8 -12.60 5.99 -10.46
C LYS A 8 -11.10 6.11 -10.14
N CYS A 9 -10.73 6.51 -8.92
CA CYS A 9 -9.34 6.57 -8.48
C CYS A 9 -8.69 5.21 -8.36
N ALA A 10 -9.38 4.24 -7.77
CA ALA A 10 -8.96 2.85 -7.76
C ALA A 10 -8.69 2.33 -9.17
N SER A 11 -9.61 2.61 -10.12
CA SER A 11 -9.45 2.19 -11.51
C SER A 11 -8.29 2.90 -12.22
N ALA A 12 -8.12 4.21 -12.02
CA ALA A 12 -7.06 4.99 -12.65
C ALA A 12 -5.67 4.61 -12.12
N GLY A 13 -5.55 4.40 -10.80
CA GLY A 13 -4.34 3.91 -10.16
C GLY A 13 -3.96 2.50 -10.60
N MET A 14 -4.94 1.62 -10.82
CA MET A 14 -4.69 0.30 -11.42
C MET A 14 -4.23 0.37 -12.89
N SER A 15 -4.67 1.37 -13.66
CA SER A 15 -4.20 1.59 -15.03
C SER A 15 -2.78 2.17 -15.06
N LEU A 16 -2.50 3.19 -14.24
CA LEU A 16 -1.15 3.78 -14.10
C LEU A 16 -0.12 2.78 -13.57
N ALA A 17 -0.51 1.91 -12.64
CA ALA A 17 0.33 0.82 -12.16
C ALA A 17 0.62 -0.25 -13.22
N ARG A 18 -0.20 -0.38 -14.27
CA ARG A 18 0.03 -1.33 -15.37
C ARG A 18 1.00 -0.80 -16.42
N ASP A 19 1.12 0.52 -16.56
CA ASP A 19 1.86 1.16 -17.65
C ASP A 19 3.29 1.56 -17.31
N SER A 20 3.69 1.53 -16.02
CA SER A 20 5.08 1.77 -15.64
C SER A 20 5.89 0.47 -15.63
N GLU A 21 7.02 0.47 -16.35
CA GLU A 21 7.95 -0.67 -16.46
C GLU A 21 8.54 -1.11 -15.11
N ALA A 22 8.47 -0.26 -14.07
CA ALA A 22 8.83 -0.63 -12.70
C ALA A 22 7.87 -1.66 -12.09
N PHE A 23 6.71 -1.89 -12.72
CA PHE A 23 5.61 -2.69 -12.19
C PHE A 23 5.45 -3.99 -12.96
N ILE A 24 6.37 -4.91 -12.72
CA ILE A 24 6.31 -6.29 -13.20
C ILE A 24 5.08 -6.99 -12.59
N ARG A 25 3.91 -6.93 -13.27
CA ARG A 25 2.71 -7.81 -13.30
C ARG A 25 2.21 -8.58 -12.05
N LYS A 26 2.82 -8.48 -10.86
CA LYS A 26 2.57 -9.37 -9.71
C LYS A 26 2.39 -8.65 -8.37
N THR A 27 2.51 -7.33 -8.32
CA THR A 27 2.32 -6.58 -7.08
C THR A 27 0.82 -6.37 -6.81
N PRO A 28 0.28 -6.84 -5.67
CA PRO A 28 -1.12 -6.62 -5.33
C PRO A 28 -1.36 -5.14 -5.00
N VAL A 29 -2.49 -4.61 -5.50
CA VAL A 29 -3.00 -3.31 -5.06
C VAL A 29 -3.78 -3.52 -3.77
N ILE A 30 -3.42 -2.75 -2.74
CA ILE A 30 -4.01 -2.82 -1.40
C ILE A 30 -4.91 -1.60 -1.22
N PHE A 31 -6.19 -1.86 -0.92
CA PHE A 31 -7.16 -0.80 -0.65
C PHE A 31 -7.21 -0.50 0.84
N GLN A 32 -7.49 0.75 1.20
CA GLN A 32 -7.67 1.19 2.59
C GLN A 32 -8.69 0.31 3.33
N GLU A 33 -9.76 -0.10 2.65
CA GLU A 33 -10.80 -0.96 3.20
C GLU A 33 -10.29 -2.34 3.63
N ASN A 34 -9.23 -2.87 3.00
CA ASN A 34 -8.64 -4.15 3.39
C ASN A 34 -7.91 -4.09 4.74
N LEU A 35 -7.54 -2.88 5.18
CA LEU A 35 -6.75 -2.63 6.40
C LEU A 35 -7.58 -1.96 7.50
N ARG A 36 -8.86 -1.72 7.24
CA ARG A 36 -9.76 -1.04 8.17
C ARG A 36 -9.90 -1.87 9.45
N GLY A 37 -9.59 -1.26 10.59
CA GLY A 37 -9.58 -1.94 11.89
C GLY A 37 -8.27 -2.66 12.23
N LEU A 38 -7.32 -2.75 11.29
CA LEU A 38 -5.97 -3.28 11.53
C LEU A 38 -4.92 -2.17 11.69
N VAL A 39 -5.16 -1.02 11.06
CA VAL A 39 -4.29 0.15 11.04
C VAL A 39 -5.02 1.35 11.65
N ARG A 40 -4.32 2.24 12.35
CA ARG A 40 -4.92 3.45 12.91
C ARG A 40 -5.31 4.40 11.77
N LYS A 41 -6.31 5.25 11.99
CA LYS A 41 -6.81 6.11 10.92
C LYS A 41 -5.74 7.07 10.42
N GLU A 42 -4.90 7.57 11.33
CA GLU A 42 -3.85 8.55 11.06
C GLU A 42 -2.72 7.97 10.19
N ASP A 43 -2.51 6.66 10.26
CA ASP A 43 -1.49 5.95 9.50
C ASP A 43 -1.86 5.81 8.01
N PHE A 44 -3.11 6.08 7.63
CA PHE A 44 -3.53 6.17 6.23
C PHE A 44 -3.24 7.52 5.59
N ASN A 45 -2.58 8.45 6.29
CA ASN A 45 -2.17 9.72 5.70
C ASN A 45 -0.79 9.60 5.06
N ILE A 46 -0.63 10.26 3.92
CA ILE A 46 0.68 10.40 3.27
C ILE A 46 1.65 11.13 4.21
N GLN A 47 2.87 10.60 4.28
CA GLN A 47 3.95 11.14 5.10
C GLN A 47 4.24 12.61 4.79
N HIS A 48 4.72 13.36 5.80
CA HIS A 48 5.22 14.73 5.59
C HIS A 48 6.71 14.69 5.20
N SER A 49 7.01 13.98 4.11
CA SER A 49 8.35 13.94 3.50
C SER A 49 8.58 15.14 2.60
N GLU A 50 9.84 15.41 2.24
CA GLU A 50 10.19 16.45 1.27
C GLU A 50 9.45 16.25 -0.06
N LEU A 51 9.41 15.01 -0.55
CA LEU A 51 8.66 14.61 -1.74
C LEU A 51 7.16 14.94 -1.62
N ALA A 52 6.54 14.55 -0.51
CA ALA A 52 5.11 14.75 -0.30
C ALA A 52 4.75 16.22 -0.10
N MET A 53 5.62 17.01 0.51
CA MET A 53 5.46 18.46 0.61
C MET A 53 5.59 19.13 -0.76
N HIS A 54 6.59 18.73 -1.57
CA HIS A 54 6.81 19.28 -2.91
C HIS A 54 5.64 18.99 -3.86
N THR A 55 5.03 17.80 -3.73
CA THR A 55 3.87 17.37 -4.53
C THR A 55 2.52 17.77 -3.92
N LYS A 56 2.51 18.47 -2.77
CA LYS A 56 1.29 18.84 -2.02
C LYS A 56 0.41 17.64 -1.62
N ALA A 57 0.99 16.45 -1.57
CA ALA A 57 0.33 15.22 -1.17
C ALA A 57 0.42 14.97 0.35
N ALA A 58 1.30 15.66 1.08
CA ALA A 58 1.49 15.48 2.51
C ALA A 58 0.16 15.59 3.29
N GLY A 59 -0.12 14.61 4.14
CA GLY A 59 -1.33 14.55 4.96
C GLY A 59 -2.60 14.14 4.23
N LYS A 60 -2.58 13.91 2.91
CA LYS A 60 -3.73 13.40 2.17
C LYS A 60 -4.01 11.93 2.53
N GLU A 61 -5.28 11.56 2.57
CA GLU A 61 -5.71 10.19 2.90
C GLU A 61 -5.47 9.25 1.71
N VAL A 62 -4.72 8.18 1.97
CA VAL A 62 -4.44 7.10 1.02
C VAL A 62 -5.68 6.22 0.87
N LEU A 63 -6.18 6.13 -0.36
CA LEU A 63 -7.31 5.27 -0.73
C LEU A 63 -6.85 3.87 -1.14
N ALA A 64 -5.75 3.82 -1.87
CA ALA A 64 -5.13 2.58 -2.33
C ALA A 64 -3.64 2.80 -2.56
N PHE A 65 -2.86 1.74 -2.43
CA PHE A 65 -1.43 1.79 -2.66
C PHE A 65 -0.90 0.43 -3.07
N PHE A 66 0.34 0.41 -3.52
CA PHE A 66 1.10 -0.82 -3.73
C PHE A 66 2.56 -0.60 -3.36
N LEU A 67 3.24 -1.70 -3.03
CA LEU A 67 4.63 -1.70 -2.55
C LEU A 67 5.54 -2.42 -3.54
N GLY A 68 6.59 -1.73 -3.99
CA GLY A 68 7.79 -2.36 -4.53
C GLY A 68 8.73 -2.80 -3.38
N PRO A 69 9.93 -3.31 -3.70
CA PRO A 69 10.91 -3.71 -2.70
C PRO A 69 11.31 -2.59 -1.73
N THR A 70 11.39 -1.35 -2.23
CA THR A 70 11.81 -0.16 -1.49
C THR A 70 11.04 1.10 -1.91
N THR A 71 9.99 0.93 -2.71
CA THR A 71 9.21 2.04 -3.28
C THR A 71 7.74 1.84 -2.97
N ALA A 72 7.00 2.92 -2.91
CA ALA A 72 5.56 2.88 -2.80
C ALA A 72 4.93 3.83 -3.80
N PHE A 73 3.73 3.46 -4.21
CA PHE A 73 2.84 4.32 -4.98
C PHE A 73 1.54 4.42 -4.22
N ALA A 74 1.13 5.64 -3.88
CA ALA A 74 -0.10 5.89 -3.16
C ALA A 74 -1.05 6.72 -4.01
N ILE A 75 -2.33 6.36 -3.95
CA ILE A 75 -3.44 7.03 -4.59
C ILE A 75 -4.23 7.71 -3.49
N TYR A 76 -4.49 9.01 -3.64
CA TYR A 76 -5.20 9.82 -2.66
C TYR A 76 -6.33 10.62 -3.32
N ALA A 77 -7.32 11.02 -2.52
CA ALA A 77 -8.38 11.91 -3.00
C ALA A 77 -7.87 13.35 -3.10
N GLU A 78 -8.12 13.99 -4.24
CA GLU A 78 -7.84 15.42 -4.44
C GLU A 78 -9.14 16.18 -4.71
N ASP A 79 -9.22 17.41 -4.21
CA ASP A 79 -10.39 18.27 -4.41
C ASP A 79 -10.43 18.72 -5.88
N GLY A 80 -11.49 18.37 -6.62
CA GLY A 80 -11.71 18.80 -8.00
C GLY A 80 -11.43 17.74 -9.07
N ASP A 81 -10.20 17.22 -9.15
CA ASP A 81 -9.77 16.27 -10.20
C ASP A 81 -9.96 14.79 -9.83
N CYS A 82 -10.70 14.55 -8.76
CA CYS A 82 -11.07 13.25 -8.22
C CYS A 82 -9.89 12.43 -7.64
N CYS A 83 -8.69 12.42 -8.23
CA CYS A 83 -7.62 11.50 -7.85
C CYS A 83 -6.21 12.08 -8.04
N GLY A 84 -5.42 12.13 -6.98
CA GLY A 84 -3.99 12.39 -7.03
C GLY A 84 -3.18 11.11 -6.82
N TYR A 85 -1.91 11.14 -7.24
CA TYR A 85 -0.97 10.04 -7.00
C TYR A 85 0.42 10.56 -6.63
N ILE A 86 1.12 9.78 -5.83
CA ILE A 86 2.52 10.02 -5.45
C ILE A 86 3.29 8.70 -5.55
N TYR A 87 4.54 8.79 -6.03
CA TYR A 87 5.45 7.67 -6.16
C TYR A 87 6.83 8.08 -5.66
N GLY A 88 7.46 7.23 -4.86
CA GLY A 88 8.77 7.48 -4.28
C GLY A 88 9.25 6.33 -3.40
N ALA A 89 10.22 6.61 -2.53
CA ALA A 89 10.61 5.65 -1.50
C ALA A 89 9.42 5.34 -0.58
N ASP A 90 9.29 4.09 -0.14
CA ASP A 90 8.14 3.66 0.65
C ASP A 90 7.98 4.46 1.95
N THR A 91 9.09 4.79 2.62
CA THR A 91 9.14 5.64 3.82
C THR A 91 8.83 7.11 3.58
N GLU A 92 8.91 7.60 2.34
CA GLU A 92 8.55 8.97 2.00
C GLU A 92 7.07 9.12 1.64
N VAL A 93 6.43 8.02 1.28
CA VAL A 93 5.05 8.00 0.75
C VAL A 93 4.08 7.53 1.83
N LEU A 94 4.38 6.44 2.53
CA LEU A 94 3.48 5.78 3.47
C LEU A 94 3.98 5.91 4.91
N SER A 95 3.06 5.90 5.86
CA SER A 95 3.42 5.96 7.27
C SER A 95 4.13 4.67 7.74
N PRO A 96 5.04 4.76 8.72
CA PRO A 96 5.65 3.59 9.35
C PRO A 96 4.61 2.58 9.86
N GLY A 97 3.54 3.05 10.51
CA GLY A 97 2.49 2.18 11.04
C GLY A 97 1.75 1.39 9.95
N LEU A 98 1.50 2.03 8.80
CA LEU A 98 0.93 1.36 7.64
C LEU A 98 1.91 0.36 7.01
N LEU A 99 3.18 0.75 6.83
CA LEU A 99 4.22 -0.12 6.29
C LEU A 99 4.43 -1.37 7.14
N ASP A 100 4.50 -1.21 8.46
CA ASP A 100 4.69 -2.32 9.40
C ASP A 100 3.54 -3.32 9.31
N LYS A 101 2.29 -2.84 9.32
CA LYS A 101 1.13 -3.72 9.23
C LYS A 101 1.01 -4.40 7.87
N VAL A 102 1.35 -3.70 6.79
CA VAL A 102 1.33 -4.30 5.45
C VAL A 102 2.41 -5.36 5.31
N ARG A 103 3.61 -5.13 5.85
CA ARG A 103 4.68 -6.14 5.85
C ARG A 103 4.33 -7.34 6.73
N GLU A 104 3.59 -7.15 7.82
CA GLU A 104 3.06 -8.24 8.65
C GLU A 104 2.06 -9.12 7.89
N VAL A 105 1.15 -8.52 7.12
CA VAL A 105 0.03 -9.25 6.48
C VAL A 105 0.38 -9.72 5.05
N TRP A 106 1.12 -8.92 4.28
CA TRP A 106 1.47 -9.14 2.86
C TRP A 106 2.97 -9.27 2.59
N GLY A 107 3.84 -9.07 3.58
CA GLY A 107 5.27 -9.37 3.40
C GLY A 107 5.48 -10.84 3.07
N PRO A 108 6.65 -11.22 2.53
CA PRO A 108 7.01 -12.63 2.44
C PRO A 108 6.95 -13.20 3.86
N LYS A 109 5.89 -13.96 4.17
CA LYS A 109 5.89 -14.78 5.38
C LYS A 109 7.19 -15.55 5.33
N PRO A 110 8.05 -15.50 6.37
CA PRO A 110 9.18 -16.41 6.40
C PRO A 110 8.60 -17.80 6.17
N LEU A 111 9.06 -18.48 5.12
CA LEU A 111 8.80 -19.90 4.95
C LEU A 111 9.32 -20.52 6.25
N VAL A 112 8.42 -20.92 7.14
CA VAL A 112 8.79 -21.65 8.34
C VAL A 112 9.30 -22.99 7.85
N TRP A 113 10.59 -23.07 7.52
CA TRP A 113 11.34 -24.31 7.44
C TRP A 113 11.61 -24.77 8.87
N GLY A 114 10.54 -25.16 9.56
CA GLY A 114 10.62 -26.04 10.72
C GLY A 114 10.41 -27.47 10.21
N PRO A 115 11.12 -28.47 10.75
CA PRO A 115 10.94 -29.84 10.31
C PRO A 115 9.55 -30.31 10.72
N THR A 116 8.61 -30.37 9.76
CA THR A 116 7.40 -31.18 9.89
C THR A 116 7.78 -32.66 9.72
N GLN A 117 8.59 -33.19 10.65
CA GLN A 117 8.59 -34.62 10.90
C GLN A 117 7.47 -34.91 11.90
N PRO A 118 6.41 -35.65 11.52
CA PRO A 118 5.52 -36.22 12.52
C PRO A 118 6.33 -37.15 13.43
N PRO A 119 6.01 -37.25 14.73
CA PRO A 119 6.72 -38.17 15.62
C PRO A 119 6.62 -39.59 15.05
N LEU A 120 7.79 -40.19 14.77
CA LEU A 120 7.90 -41.61 14.46
C LEU A 120 7.35 -42.40 15.65
N ILE A 121 6.16 -42.98 15.46
CA ILE A 121 5.62 -43.99 16.38
C ILE A 121 6.60 -45.16 16.35
N LYS A 122 7.40 -45.32 17.41
CA LYS A 122 8.17 -46.55 17.63
C LYS A 122 7.17 -47.67 17.92
N ARG A 123 7.15 -48.68 17.07
CA ARG A 123 6.59 -50.00 17.39
C ARG A 123 7.56 -50.75 18.28
#